data_AF-A0A519JMR4-F1
#
_entry.id   AF-A0A519JMR4-F1
#
_cell.length_a   1.000
_cell.length_b   1.000
_cell.length_c   1.000
_cell.angle_alpha   90.00
_cell.angle_beta   90.00
_cell.angle_gamma   90.00
#
_symmetry.space_group_name_H-M   'P 1'
#
loop_
_entity.id
_entity.type
_entity.pdbx_description
1 polymer ?
#
loop_
_entity_poly.entity_id
_entity_poly.type
_entity_poly.pdbx_seq_one_letter_code
_entity_poly.pdbx_strand_id
1 'polypeptide(L)' 'MKISREIKTAILVIGSILLFIWGYSFLKGRDLLTSYKELYVRYDNVEGLSPSAPVTLNGFVIGKVSN' A
#
# COMPACT_ATOMS: atom_id res chain seq x y z
N MET A 1 6.71 34.15 -17.16
CA MET A 1 7.63 33.83 -16.04
C MET A 1 8.46 32.61 -16.42
N LYS A 2 9.79 32.71 -16.48
CA LYS A 2 10.65 31.57 -16.81
C LYS A 2 10.81 30.71 -15.57
N ILE A 3 10.22 29.52 -15.55
CA ILE A 3 10.54 28.51 -14.54
C ILE A 3 12.04 28.25 -14.61
N SER A 4 12.76 28.58 -13.53
CA SER A 4 14.19 28.37 -13.46
C SER A 4 14.50 26.87 -13.40
N ARG A 5 15.74 26.51 -13.76
CA ARG A 5 16.19 25.11 -13.72
C ARG A 5 16.14 24.54 -12.29
N GLU A 6 16.24 25.41 -11.28
CA GLU A 6 16.12 25.01 -9.88
C GLU A 6 14.70 24.55 -9.54
N ILE A 7 13.66 25.25 -10.00
CA ILE A 7 12.26 24.88 -9.73
C ILE A 7 11.89 23.54 -10.36
N LYS A 8 12.38 23.27 -11.59
CA LYS A 8 12.18 21.95 -12.22
C LYS A 8 12.84 20.83 -11.42
N THR A 9 14.03 21.07 -10.91
CA THR A 9 14.77 20.08 -10.11
C THR A 9 14.07 19.84 -8.77
N ALA A 10 13.58 20.90 -8.12
CA ALA A 10 12.83 20.79 -6.88
C ALA A 10 11.55 19.96 -7.04
N ILE A 11 10.78 20.18 -8.11
CA ILE A 11 9.57 19.40 -8.41
C ILE A 11 9.91 17.92 -8.65
N LEU A 12 11.00 17.63 -9.37
CA LEU A 12 11.44 16.26 -9.61
C LEU A 12 11.79 15.53 -8.30
N VAL A 13 12.52 16.19 -7.40
CA VAL A 13 12.92 15.62 -6.12
C VAL A 13 11.72 15.38 -5.22
N ILE A 14 10.84 16.38 -5.07
CA ILE A 14 9.63 16.26 -4.25
C ILE A 14 8.70 15.18 -4.82
N GLY A 15 8.52 15.17 -6.15
CA GLY A 15 7.73 14.15 -6.83
C GLY A 15 8.28 12.75 -6.60
N SER A 16 9.60 12.56 -6.66
CA SER A 16 10.24 11.27 -6.38
C SER A 16 9.99 10.81 -4.95
N ILE A 17 10.13 11.69 -3.96
CA ILE A 17 9.88 11.36 -2.54
C ILE A 17 8.42 10.94 -2.33
N LEU A 18 7.46 11.69 -2.89
CA LEU A 18 6.04 11.36 -2.82
C LEU A 18 5.75 9.99 -3.45
N LEU A 19 6.33 9.73 -4.62
CA LEU A 19 6.18 8.46 -5.33
C LEU A 19 6.78 7.29 -4.54
N PHE A 20 7.90 7.51 -3.85
CA PHE A 20 8.49 6.51 -2.94
C PHE A 20 7.57 6.18 -1.76
N ILE A 21 7.02 7.20 -1.09
CA ILE A 21 6.11 6.99 0.05
C ILE A 21 4.86 6.24 -0.42
N TRP A 22 4.29 6.65 -1.55
CA TRP A 22 3.12 6.01 -2.13
C TRP A 22 3.42 4.57 -2.59
N GLY A 23 4.54 4.36 -3.28
CA GLY A 23 4.98 3.05 -3.74
C GLY A 23 5.28 2.08 -2.59
N TYR A 24 5.88 2.57 -1.50
CA TYR A 24 6.09 1.77 -0.29
C TYR A 24 4.77 1.31 0.33
N SER A 25 3.77 2.19 0.40
CA SER A 25 2.44 1.80 0.88
C SER A 25 1.73 0.83 -0.06
N PHE A 26 1.87 1.03 -1.37
CA PHE A 26 1.33 0.14 -2.40
C PHE A 26 1.92 -1.27 -2.29
N LEU A 27 3.24 -1.39 -2.11
CA LEU A 27 3.91 -2.69 -1.90
C LEU A 27 3.46 -3.37 -0.61
N LYS A 28 3.14 -2.61 0.45
CA LYS A 28 2.49 -3.14 1.66
C LYS A 28 1.02 -3.50 1.46
N GLY A 29 0.46 -3.24 0.28
CA GLY A 29 -0.93 -3.53 -0.05
C GLY A 29 -1.94 -2.72 0.74
N ARG A 30 -1.50 -1.61 1.38
CA ARG A 30 -2.34 -0.68 2.15
C ARG A 30 -2.64 0.54 1.29
N ASP A 31 -3.91 0.79 1.02
CA ASP A 31 -4.37 2.03 0.42
C ASP A 31 -4.32 3.14 1.48
N LEU A 32 -3.51 4.17 1.25
CA LEU A 32 -3.33 5.30 2.16
C LEU A 32 -4.61 6.14 2.38
N LEU A 33 -5.61 5.96 1.52
CA LEU A 33 -6.82 6.78 1.45
C LEU A 33 -8.08 6.01 1.88
N THR A 34 -7.97 4.72 2.21
CA THR A 34 -9.11 3.86 2.54
C THR A 34 -9.07 3.48 4.02
N SER A 35 -10.21 3.67 4.70
CA SER A 35 -10.41 3.20 6.06
C SER A 35 -10.68 1.69 6.03
N TYR A 36 -9.79 0.90 6.62
CA TYR A 36 -9.93 -0.55 6.72
C TYR A 36 -10.47 -0.94 8.10
N LYS A 37 -11.32 -1.96 8.13
CA LYS A 37 -11.75 -2.60 9.37
C LYS A 37 -10.85 -3.81 9.62
N GLU A 38 -10.00 -3.73 10.62
CA GLU A 38 -9.17 -4.86 11.05
C GLU A 38 -10.02 -5.90 11.80
N LEU A 39 -9.93 -7.16 11.40
CA LEU A 39 -10.63 -8.28 12.00
C LEU A 39 -9.61 -9.36 12.29
N TYR A 40 -9.60 -9.85 13.54
CA TYR A 40 -8.68 -10.89 13.99
C TYR A 40 -9.44 -12.21 14.11
N VAL A 41 -8.87 -13.27 13.54
CA VAL A 41 -9.39 -14.63 13.64
C VAL A 41 -8.27 -15.55 14.06
N ARG A 42 -8.55 -16.48 14.96
CA ARG A 42 -7.59 -17.48 15.44
C ARG A 42 -7.80 -18.77 14.67
N TYR A 43 -6.72 -19.31 14.11
CA TYR A 43 -6.71 -20.60 13.43
C TYR A 43 -5.67 -21.51 14.10
N ASP A 44 -5.97 -22.81 14.21
CA ASP A 44 -5.05 -23.79 14.80
C ASP A 44 -3.84 -24.09 13.90
N ASN A 45 -3.96 -23.91 12.58
CA ASN A 45 -2.89 -24.05 11.61
C ASN A 45 -3.02 -22.98 10.51
N VAL A 46 -1.90 -22.32 10.17
CA VAL A 46 -1.80 -21.28 9.12
C VAL A 46 -0.64 -21.54 8.16
N GLU A 47 -0.30 -22.81 7.91
CA GLU A 47 0.80 -23.17 7.01
C GLU A 47 0.68 -22.43 5.66
N GLY A 48 1.73 -21.69 5.30
CA GLY A 48 1.80 -20.97 4.02
C GLY A 48 1.05 -19.64 3.96
N LEU A 49 0.49 -19.13 5.07
CA LEU A 49 -0.15 -17.82 5.08
C LEU A 49 0.90 -16.70 5.01
N SER A 50 1.13 -16.17 3.81
CA SER A 50 1.99 -15.01 3.61
C SER A 50 1.28 -13.71 4.02
N PRO A 51 1.99 -12.73 4.61
CA PRO A 51 1.51 -11.36 4.68
C PRO A 51 1.06 -10.88 3.29
N SER A 52 0.01 -10.07 3.25
CA SER A 52 -0.60 -9.51 2.03
C SER A 52 -1.28 -10.52 1.10
N ALA A 53 -1.45 -11.79 1.51
CA ALA A 53 -2.27 -12.74 0.76
C ALA A 53 -3.72 -12.24 0.63
N PRO A 54 -4.37 -12.37 -0.54
CA PRO A 54 -5.74 -11.92 -0.75
C PRO A 54 -6.73 -12.79 0.03
N VAL A 55 -7.60 -12.16 0.81
CA VAL A 55 -8.72 -12.81 1.50
C VAL A 55 -9.92 -12.80 0.55
N THR A 56 -10.45 -13.98 0.25
CA THR A 56 -11.61 -14.13 -0.64
C THR A 56 -12.86 -14.58 0.12
N LEU A 57 -14.01 -14.08 -0.29
CA LEU A 57 -15.32 -14.55 0.15
C LEU A 57 -16.15 -14.88 -1.09
N ASN A 58 -16.62 -16.13 -1.19
CA ASN A 58 -17.37 -16.63 -2.35
C ASN A 58 -16.68 -16.34 -3.70
N GLY A 59 -15.33 -16.37 -3.73
CA GLY A 59 -14.54 -16.10 -4.94
C GLY A 59 -14.21 -14.62 -5.19
N PHE A 60 -14.76 -13.68 -4.42
CA PHE A 60 -14.44 -12.26 -4.53
C PHE A 60 -13.36 -11.86 -3.52
N VAL A 61 -12.37 -11.08 -3.94
CA VAL A 61 -11.32 -10.55 -3.06
C VAL A 61 -11.91 -9.43 -2.21
N ILE A 62 -11.99 -9.64 -0.89
CA ILE A 62 -12.58 -8.70 0.08
C ILE A 62 -11.54 -8.02 0.97
N GLY A 63 -10.28 -8.49 0.95
CA GLY A 63 -9.24 -7.93 1.80
C GLY A 63 -7.89 -8.60 1.58
N LYS A 64 -6.95 -8.29 2.48
CA LYS A 64 -5.61 -8.89 2.51
C LYS A 64 -5.24 -9.21 3.96
N VAL A 65 -4.43 -10.24 4.14
CA VAL A 65 -3.88 -10.58 5.46
C VAL A 65 -2.89 -9.51 5.89
N SER A 66 -3.13 -8.92 7.07
CA SER A 66 -2.17 -8.06 7.76
C SER A 66 -1.54 -8.80 8.93
N ASN A 67 -0.27 -8.52 9.19
CA ASN A 67 0.43 -8.96 10.40
C ASN A 67 0.14 -8.03 11.58
#